data_AF-A0AB39T5U5-F1
#
_entry.id   AF-A0AB39T5U5-F1
#
_cell.length_a   1.000
_cell.length_b   1.000
_cell.length_c   1.000
_cell.angle_alpha   90.00
_cell.angle_beta   90.00
_cell.angle_gamma   90.00
#
_symmetry.space_group_name_H-M   'P 1'
#
loop_
_entity.id
_entity.type
_entity.pdbx_description
1 polymer ?
#
loop_
_entity_poly.entity_id
_entity_poly.type
_entity_poly.pdbx_seq_one_letter_code
_entity_poly.pdbx_strand_id
1 'polypeptide(L)'
;MSGAPEPVEEGLYRVRNVASGLLLEVYEGSSRSGAKVQQGTGNGTPGQHWHIASVPNGGGLYHLVNAASGKRLDVANASTENGAGIQQWRPNNFGAQEWIIEQDLQSPGTVALVSFVSGLFLEVADASKEDGGSIRQWEDTDSPFQWWRLEPVS
;
A
#
# COMPACT_ATOMS: atom_id res chain seq x y z
N MET A 1 27.45 4.78 -12.74
CA MET A 1 26.32 3.95 -13.21
C MET A 1 25.09 4.42 -12.46
N SER A 2 24.41 5.46 -12.95
CA SER A 2 23.14 5.92 -12.38
C SER A 2 22.01 5.23 -13.16
N GLY A 3 21.72 3.99 -12.79
CA GLY A 3 20.50 3.32 -13.24
C GLY A 3 19.36 3.81 -12.35
N ALA A 4 18.30 4.35 -12.93
CA ALA A 4 17.06 4.50 -12.17
C ALA A 4 16.66 3.12 -11.61
N PRO A 5 16.03 3.05 -10.43
CA PRO A 5 15.50 1.79 -9.93
C PRO A 5 14.60 1.15 -11.00
N GLU A 6 14.76 -0.15 -11.22
CA GLU A 6 13.91 -0.91 -12.14
C GLU A 6 12.43 -0.76 -11.73
N PRO A 7 11.47 -0.78 -12.66
CA PRO A 7 10.06 -0.84 -12.32
C PRO A 7 9.74 -2.07 -11.44
N VAL A 8 8.75 -1.93 -10.57
CA VAL A 8 8.20 -3.08 -9.85
C VAL A 8 7.45 -3.97 -10.83
N GLU A 9 7.74 -5.27 -10.81
CA GLU A 9 7.04 -6.23 -11.65
C GLU A 9 5.54 -6.24 -11.32
N GLU A 10 4.70 -6.29 -12.35
CA GLU A 10 3.26 -6.43 -12.15
C GLU A 10 2.92 -7.84 -11.71
N GLY A 11 1.97 -7.97 -10.79
CA GLY A 11 1.65 -9.28 -10.25
C GLY A 11 0.80 -9.23 -8.99
N LEU A 12 0.55 -10.41 -8.43
CA LEU A 12 -0.18 -10.57 -7.18
C LEU A 12 0.79 -10.68 -6.01
N TYR A 13 0.64 -9.80 -5.03
CA TYR A 13 1.55 -9.69 -3.89
C TYR A 13 0.83 -9.74 -2.55
N ARG A 14 1.52 -10.26 -1.54
CA ARG A 14 1.32 -9.91 -0.14
C ARG A 14 2.20 -8.70 0.17
N VAL A 15 1.64 -7.67 0.79
CA VAL A 15 2.36 -6.45 1.14
C VAL A 15 2.62 -6.47 2.64
N ARG A 16 3.84 -6.78 3.06
CA ARG A 16 4.19 -7.02 4.47
C ARG A 16 4.91 -5.83 5.07
N ASN A 17 4.46 -5.31 6.21
CA ASN A 17 5.19 -4.25 6.90
C ASN A 17 6.51 -4.80 7.48
N VAL A 18 7.60 -4.03 7.35
CA VAL A 18 8.93 -4.44 7.82
C VAL A 18 9.03 -4.48 9.35
N ALA A 19 8.40 -3.56 10.07
CA ALA A 19 8.49 -3.48 11.53
C ALA A 19 7.65 -4.53 12.27
N SER A 20 6.41 -4.77 11.83
CA SER A 20 5.48 -5.69 12.49
C SER A 20 5.50 -7.09 11.89
N GLY A 21 5.88 -7.24 10.62
CA GLY A 21 5.76 -8.49 9.89
C GLY A 21 4.32 -8.84 9.50
N LEU A 22 3.35 -7.95 9.74
CA LEU A 22 1.94 -8.15 9.39
C LEU A 22 1.64 -7.67 7.97
N LEU A 23 0.52 -8.15 7.39
CA LEU A 23 0.13 -7.90 6.01
C LEU A 23 -0.85 -6.74 5.89
N LEU A 24 -0.73 -5.95 4.83
CA LEU A 24 -1.75 -4.98 4.41
C LEU A 24 -3.05 -5.71 4.06
N GLU A 25 -4.12 -5.40 4.77
CA GLU A 25 -5.38 -6.12 4.75
C GLU A 25 -6.58 -5.18 4.66
N VAL A 26 -7.59 -5.56 3.89
CA VAL A 26 -8.93 -4.96 4.01
C VAL A 26 -9.66 -5.57 5.20
N TYR A 27 -10.06 -4.74 6.17
CA TYR A 27 -10.72 -5.18 7.40
C TYR A 27 -11.90 -6.13 7.13
N GLU A 28 -11.89 -7.29 7.80
CA GLU A 28 -12.87 -8.37 7.67
C GLU A 28 -13.07 -8.89 6.23
N GLY A 29 -12.12 -8.64 5.32
CA GLY A 29 -12.26 -9.01 3.91
C GLY A 29 -13.44 -8.33 3.21
N SER A 30 -13.90 -7.19 3.74
CA SER A 30 -15.06 -6.47 3.22
C SER A 30 -14.92 -6.15 1.73
N SER A 31 -16.02 -6.17 0.99
CA SER A 31 -16.06 -5.77 -0.43
C SER A 31 -16.62 -4.36 -0.64
N ARG A 32 -16.93 -3.62 0.44
CA ARG A 32 -17.52 -2.27 0.37
C ARG A 32 -16.46 -1.22 0.07
N SER A 33 -16.79 -0.25 -0.78
CA SER A 33 -16.03 0.99 -0.87
C SER A 33 -16.08 1.71 0.47
N GLY A 34 -14.93 2.24 0.90
CA GLY A 34 -14.75 2.87 2.20
C GLY A 34 -14.45 1.89 3.32
N ALA A 35 -14.28 0.60 3.02
CA ALA A 35 -13.79 -0.33 4.03
C ALA A 35 -12.35 0.04 4.43
N LYS A 36 -12.10 0.04 5.74
CA LYS A 36 -10.79 0.32 6.34
C LYS A 36 -9.74 -0.65 5.81
N VAL A 37 -8.55 -0.13 5.54
CA VAL A 37 -7.33 -0.92 5.39
C VAL A 37 -6.53 -0.86 6.69
N GLN A 38 -6.02 -2.01 7.11
CA GLN A 38 -5.29 -2.22 8.35
C GLN A 38 -4.10 -3.16 8.10
N GLN A 39 -3.27 -3.39 9.12
CA GLN A 39 -2.39 -4.56 9.14
C GLN A 39 -3.09 -5.75 9.79
N GLY A 40 -2.82 -6.96 9.29
CA GLY A 40 -3.41 -8.19 9.77
C GLY A 40 -2.46 -9.39 9.72
N THR A 41 -2.70 -10.35 10.59
CA THR A 41 -2.00 -11.63 10.62
C THR A 41 -2.34 -12.42 9.37
N GLY A 42 -1.32 -13.00 8.73
CA GLY A 42 -1.49 -13.78 7.51
C GLY A 42 -2.50 -14.91 7.69
N ASN A 43 -3.63 -14.84 7.00
CA ASN A 43 -4.71 -15.83 7.04
C ASN A 43 -4.94 -16.51 5.67
N GLY A 44 -4.18 -16.09 4.64
CA GLY A 44 -4.23 -16.67 3.29
C GLY A 44 -5.45 -16.25 2.47
N THR A 45 -6.29 -15.35 2.98
CA THR A 45 -7.47 -14.89 2.24
C THR A 45 -7.10 -13.88 1.15
N PRO A 46 -7.88 -13.80 0.05
CA PRO A 46 -7.63 -12.81 -1.00
C PRO A 46 -7.75 -11.34 -0.53
N GLY A 47 -8.33 -11.09 0.64
CA GLY A 47 -8.39 -9.76 1.26
C GLY A 47 -7.02 -9.21 1.70
N GLN A 48 -6.00 -10.06 1.75
CA GLN A 48 -4.61 -9.72 2.07
C GLN A 48 -3.69 -9.76 0.83
N HIS A 49 -4.26 -9.96 -0.36
CA HIS A 49 -3.53 -10.00 -1.62
C HIS A 49 -3.86 -8.77 -2.46
N TRP A 50 -2.83 -8.20 -3.08
CA TRP A 50 -2.92 -6.98 -3.87
C TRP A 50 -2.27 -7.20 -5.22
N HIS A 51 -3.04 -7.00 -6.29
CA HIS A 51 -2.48 -6.89 -7.63
C HIS A 51 -1.81 -5.52 -7.79
N ILE A 52 -0.51 -5.52 -8.01
CA ILE A 52 0.24 -4.33 -8.39
C ILE A 52 0.20 -4.25 -9.91
N ALA A 53 -0.34 -3.15 -10.43
CA ALA A 53 -0.48 -2.91 -11.87
C ALA A 53 -0.13 -1.46 -12.18
N SER A 54 0.55 -1.22 -13.30
CA SER A 54 0.89 0.13 -13.73
C SER A 54 -0.36 0.93 -14.09
N VAL A 55 -0.30 2.24 -13.83
CA VAL A 55 -1.32 3.19 -14.29
C VAL A 55 -1.08 3.49 -15.77
N PRO A 56 -2.04 3.26 -16.68
CA PRO A 56 -1.87 3.57 -18.10
C PRO A 56 -1.53 5.05 -18.31
N ASN A 57 -0.43 5.32 -19.02
CA ASN A 57 0.13 6.68 -19.22
C ASN A 57 0.49 7.42 -17.91
N GLY A 58 0.59 6.72 -16.78
CA GLY A 58 0.83 7.32 -15.46
C GLY A 58 2.31 7.52 -15.11
N GLY A 59 3.25 7.28 -16.04
CA GLY A 59 4.65 7.65 -15.85
C GLY A 59 5.37 6.99 -14.66
N GLY A 60 5.01 5.75 -14.31
CA GLY A 60 5.60 5.02 -13.17
C GLY A 60 4.73 4.97 -11.92
N LEU A 61 3.47 5.44 -12.00
CA LEU A 61 2.46 5.23 -10.98
C LEU A 61 1.87 3.82 -11.04
N TYR A 62 1.43 3.32 -9.88
CA TYR A 62 0.83 2.00 -9.72
C TYR A 62 -0.54 2.09 -9.04
N HIS A 63 -1.40 1.14 -9.37
CA HIS A 63 -2.56 0.77 -8.58
C HIS A 63 -2.23 -0.45 -7.72
N LEU A 64 -2.69 -0.45 -6.47
CA LEU A 64 -2.77 -1.65 -5.64
C LEU A 64 -4.24 -2.09 -5.60
N VAL A 65 -4.57 -3.17 -6.31
CA VAL A 65 -5.95 -3.68 -6.44
C VAL A 65 -6.14 -4.89 -5.55
N ASN A 66 -7.03 -4.80 -4.56
CA ASN A 66 -7.33 -5.91 -3.67
C ASN A 66 -7.93 -7.09 -4.46
N ALA A 67 -7.37 -8.29 -4.26
CA ALA A 67 -7.73 -9.47 -5.03
C ALA A 67 -9.13 -10.02 -4.70
N ALA A 68 -9.65 -9.77 -3.49
CA ALA A 68 -11.01 -10.17 -3.13
C ALA A 68 -12.08 -9.27 -3.76
N SER A 69 -11.84 -7.95 -3.78
CA SER A 69 -12.90 -6.97 -4.04
C SER A 69 -12.79 -6.25 -5.39
N GLY A 70 -11.62 -6.33 -6.05
CA GLY A 70 -11.29 -5.56 -7.26
C GLY A 70 -11.17 -4.04 -7.02
N LYS A 71 -11.11 -3.59 -5.76
CA LYS A 71 -11.02 -2.19 -5.37
C LYS A 71 -9.58 -1.77 -5.14
N ARG A 72 -9.32 -0.48 -5.25
CA ARG A 72 -7.97 0.08 -5.14
C ARG A 72 -7.70 0.60 -3.74
N LEU A 73 -6.45 0.50 -3.31
CA LEU A 73 -5.92 1.19 -2.13
C LEU A 73 -6.07 2.71 -2.34
N ASP A 74 -6.73 3.39 -1.41
CA ASP A 74 -7.26 4.74 -1.59
C ASP A 74 -7.00 5.59 -0.35
N VAL A 75 -6.46 6.80 -0.56
CA VAL A 75 -6.36 7.82 0.49
C VAL A 75 -7.73 8.44 0.70
N ALA A 76 -8.29 8.30 1.91
CA ALA A 76 -9.64 8.74 2.19
C ALA A 76 -9.83 10.24 1.88
N ASN A 77 -10.88 10.53 1.11
CA ASN A 77 -11.24 11.87 0.65
C ASN A 77 -10.16 12.60 -0.17
N ALA A 78 -9.17 11.88 -0.73
CA ALA A 78 -8.01 12.47 -1.39
C ALA A 78 -7.26 13.48 -0.51
N SER A 79 -7.30 13.27 0.81
CA SER A 79 -6.68 14.17 1.77
C SER A 79 -5.16 14.26 1.54
N THR A 80 -4.60 15.44 1.76
CA THR A 80 -3.14 15.67 1.76
C THR A 80 -2.56 15.81 3.15
N GLU A 81 -3.38 15.64 4.19
CA GLU A 81 -2.99 15.83 5.58
C GLU A 81 -2.38 14.55 6.18
N ASN A 82 -1.44 14.74 7.11
CA ASN A 82 -0.94 13.67 7.97
C ASN A 82 -2.09 13.02 8.74
N GLY A 83 -2.07 11.70 8.80
CA GLY A 83 -3.05 10.91 9.54
C GLY A 83 -4.31 10.59 8.76
N ALA A 84 -4.42 11.00 7.50
CA ALA A 84 -5.53 10.55 6.67
C ALA A 84 -5.54 9.02 6.58
N GLY A 85 -6.69 8.43 6.89
CA GLY A 85 -6.87 6.98 6.88
C GLY A 85 -6.82 6.42 5.46
N ILE A 86 -6.39 5.16 5.37
CA ILE A 86 -6.39 4.41 4.13
C ILE A 86 -7.57 3.46 4.09
N GLN A 87 -8.21 3.41 2.93
CA GLN A 87 -9.38 2.60 2.66
C GLN A 87 -9.21 1.86 1.33
N GLN A 88 -10.14 0.95 1.03
CA GLN A 88 -10.34 0.55 -0.35
C GLN A 88 -11.49 1.34 -0.98
N TRP A 89 -11.39 1.63 -2.27
CA TRP A 89 -12.47 2.28 -2.99
C TRP A 89 -12.61 1.75 -4.40
N ARG A 90 -13.84 1.81 -4.94
CA ARG A 90 -14.08 1.44 -6.34
C ARG A 90 -13.14 2.23 -7.26
N PRO A 91 -12.63 1.63 -8.35
CA PRO A 91 -11.83 2.36 -9.32
C PRO A 91 -12.50 3.66 -9.74
N ASN A 92 -11.74 4.74 -9.68
CA ASN A 92 -12.11 6.05 -10.19
C ASN A 92 -10.89 6.67 -10.91
N ASN A 93 -11.07 7.85 -11.48
CA ASN A 93 -10.02 8.56 -12.21
C ASN A 93 -9.40 9.70 -11.36
N PHE A 94 -9.35 9.53 -10.04
CA PHE A 94 -8.70 10.47 -9.13
C PHE A 94 -7.38 9.90 -8.62
N GLY A 95 -6.39 10.77 -8.44
CA GLY A 95 -5.04 10.38 -8.02
C GLY A 95 -4.96 9.75 -6.61
N ALA A 96 -6.03 9.78 -5.81
CA ALA A 96 -6.06 9.21 -4.47
C ALA A 96 -5.85 7.68 -4.45
N GLN A 97 -5.92 7.04 -5.62
CA GLN A 97 -5.74 5.59 -5.82
C GLN A 97 -4.41 5.25 -6.52
N GLU A 98 -3.59 6.26 -6.80
CA GLU A 98 -2.34 6.14 -7.53
C GLU A 98 -1.18 6.29 -6.56
N TRP A 99 -0.23 5.37 -6.64
CA TRP A 99 0.88 5.26 -5.71
C TRP A 99 2.19 5.21 -6.46
N ILE A 100 3.19 5.93 -5.95
CA ILE A 100 4.59 5.74 -6.32
C ILE A 100 5.12 4.60 -5.44
N ILE A 101 5.85 3.66 -6.05
CA ILE A 101 6.57 2.62 -5.31
C ILE A 101 8.06 2.94 -5.36
N GLU A 102 8.60 3.42 -4.25
CA GLU A 102 10.02 3.77 -4.13
C GLU A 102 10.79 2.56 -3.60
N GLN A 103 11.74 2.05 -4.38
CA GLN A 103 12.58 0.94 -3.95
C GLN A 103 13.73 1.42 -3.05
N ASP A 104 13.95 0.74 -1.94
CA ASP A 104 15.17 0.89 -1.16
C ASP A 104 16.33 0.20 -1.89
N LEU A 105 17.25 1.00 -2.45
CA LEU A 105 18.42 0.51 -3.17
C LEU A 105 19.46 -0.17 -2.25
N GLN A 106 19.41 0.08 -0.94
CA GLN A 106 20.30 -0.53 0.05
C GLN A 106 19.70 -1.83 0.62
N SER A 107 18.39 -2.03 0.50
CA SER A 107 17.66 -3.22 0.94
C SER A 107 16.71 -3.75 -0.15
N PRO A 108 17.23 -4.43 -1.19
CA PRO A 108 16.43 -4.91 -2.31
C PRO A 108 15.21 -5.73 -1.85
N GLY A 109 14.04 -5.41 -2.40
CA GLY A 109 12.74 -6.00 -2.03
C GLY A 109 12.00 -5.25 -0.90
N THR A 110 12.61 -4.21 -0.34
CA THR A 110 11.94 -3.25 0.55
C THR A 110 11.52 -2.01 -0.26
N VAL A 111 10.31 -1.54 -0.04
CA VAL A 111 9.74 -0.38 -0.73
C VAL A 111 9.05 0.57 0.25
N ALA A 112 8.94 1.83 -0.14
CA ALA A 112 7.95 2.76 0.38
C ALA A 112 6.81 2.93 -0.63
N LEU A 113 5.60 3.11 -0.11
CA LEU A 113 4.41 3.41 -0.90
C LEU A 113 4.03 4.86 -0.65
N VAL A 114 4.23 5.70 -1.66
CA VAL A 114 4.02 7.15 -1.56
C VAL A 114 2.76 7.52 -2.32
N SER A 115 1.84 8.20 -1.64
CA SER A 115 0.59 8.69 -2.23
C SER A 115 0.89 9.73 -3.29
N PHE A 116 0.38 9.54 -4.51
CA PHE A 116 0.58 10.51 -5.61
C PHE A 116 -0.01 11.89 -5.29
N VAL A 117 -1.14 11.93 -4.57
CA VAL A 117 -1.84 13.19 -4.29
C VAL A 117 -1.18 14.06 -3.22
N SER A 118 -0.41 13.45 -2.32
CA SER A 118 0.10 14.14 -1.13
C SER A 118 1.62 14.09 -0.98
N GLY A 119 2.29 13.12 -1.61
CA GLY A 119 3.70 12.82 -1.34
C GLY A 119 3.93 12.17 0.03
N LEU A 120 2.88 11.77 0.74
CA LEU A 120 2.96 11.14 2.06
C LEU A 120 3.04 9.61 1.96
N PHE A 121 3.62 9.00 2.98
CA PHE A 121 4.00 7.59 3.02
C PHE A 121 2.91 6.74 3.67
N LEU A 122 2.66 5.56 3.08
CA LEU A 122 1.80 4.54 3.68
C LEU A 122 2.43 4.01 4.97
N GLU A 123 1.77 4.24 6.10
CA GLU A 123 2.29 3.99 7.43
C GLU A 123 1.36 3.09 8.25
N VAL A 124 1.96 2.17 9.02
CA VAL A 124 1.31 1.56 10.18
C VAL A 124 1.29 2.56 11.33
N ALA A 125 0.09 3.03 11.68
CA ALA A 125 -0.10 4.09 12.66
C ALA A 125 0.48 3.74 14.04
N ASP A 126 1.04 4.75 14.68
CA ASP A 126 1.46 4.75 16.09
C ASP A 126 2.45 3.63 16.43
N ALA A 127 3.27 3.22 15.45
CA ALA A 127 4.24 2.13 15.58
C ALA A 127 3.62 0.81 16.07
N SER A 128 2.35 0.58 15.74
CA SER A 128 1.63 -0.62 16.17
C SER A 128 2.25 -1.88 15.58
N LYS A 129 2.40 -2.92 16.42
CA LYS A 129 2.74 -4.28 16.00
C LYS A 129 1.58 -5.26 16.17
N GLU A 130 0.43 -4.74 16.56
CA GLU A 130 -0.76 -5.53 16.84
C GLU A 130 -1.56 -5.78 15.56
N ASP A 131 -2.23 -6.94 15.54
CA ASP A 131 -3.27 -7.25 14.59
C ASP A 131 -4.36 -6.17 14.61
N GLY A 132 -4.79 -5.70 13.44
CA GLY A 132 -5.77 -4.61 13.32
C GLY A 132 -5.20 -3.20 13.45
N GLY A 133 -3.87 -3.05 13.58
CA GLY A 133 -3.20 -1.74 13.53
C GLY A 133 -3.62 -0.94 12.30
N SER A 134 -4.02 0.32 12.51
CA SER A 134 -4.56 1.16 11.44
C SER A 134 -3.49 1.56 10.43
N ILE A 135 -3.87 1.64 9.16
CA ILE A 135 -3.01 2.20 8.11
C ILE A 135 -3.47 3.64 7.81
N ARG A 136 -2.49 4.54 7.71
CA ARG A 136 -2.67 5.96 7.40
C ARG A 136 -1.60 6.42 6.41
N GLN A 137 -1.74 7.63 5.88
CA GLN A 137 -0.58 8.34 5.31
C GLN A 137 0.07 9.22 6.37
N TRP A 138 1.39 9.39 6.31
CA TRP A 138 2.15 10.25 7.21
C TRP A 138 3.39 10.83 6.51
N GLU A 139 3.98 11.88 7.07
CA GLU A 139 5.26 12.42 6.61
C GLU A 139 6.35 11.36 6.72
N ASP A 140 7.40 11.45 5.91
CA ASP A 140 8.54 10.54 5.98
C ASP A 140 9.20 10.63 7.37
N THR A 141 9.25 9.50 8.07
CA THR A 141 9.87 9.39 9.40
C THR A 141 11.09 8.48 9.41
N ASP A 142 11.57 8.04 8.24
CA ASP A 142 12.68 7.09 8.10
C ASP A 142 12.51 5.85 9.00
N SER A 143 11.30 5.29 8.96
CA SER A 143 10.80 4.34 9.95
C SER A 143 10.40 3.01 9.31
N PRO A 144 10.70 1.85 9.93
CA PRO A 144 10.29 0.55 9.41
C PRO A 144 8.76 0.34 9.43
N PHE A 145 8.00 1.24 10.06
CA PHE A 145 6.54 1.26 10.00
C PHE A 145 5.99 1.86 8.69
N GLN A 146 6.87 2.46 7.87
CA GLN A 146 6.56 3.00 6.53
C GLN A 146 7.18 2.15 5.40
N TRP A 147 7.95 1.12 5.75
CA TRP A 147 8.59 0.23 4.80
C TRP A 147 7.83 -1.08 4.65
N TRP A 148 7.73 -1.53 3.41
CA TRP A 148 6.93 -2.68 3.01
C TRP A 148 7.76 -3.65 2.16
N ARG A 149 7.52 -4.95 2.33
CA ARG A 149 8.03 -5.99 1.45
C ARG A 149 6.93 -6.46 0.53
N LEU A 150 7.23 -6.49 -0.77
CA LEU A 150 6.36 -7.06 -1.78
C LEU A 150 6.70 -8.54 -1.96
N GLU A 151 5.85 -9.41 -1.46
CA GLU A 151 6.05 -10.86 -1.51
C GLU A 151 5.12 -11.48 -2.56
N PRO A 152 5.63 -12.02 -3.69
CA PRO A 152 4.78 -12.67 -4.68
C PRO A 152 3.87 -13.76 -4.08
N VAL A 153 2.65 -13.86 -4.62
CA VAL A 153 1.73 -14.95 -4.35
C VAL A 153 1.88 -15.98 -5.47
N SER A 154 2.37 -17.18 -5.12
CA SER A 154 2.54 -18.33 -6.01
C SER A 154 1.29 -19.19 -6.11
#